data_AF-A0A2S6FVP8-F1
#
_entry.id   AF-A0A2S6FVP8-F1
#
_cell.length_a   1.000
_cell.length_b   1.000
_cell.length_c   1.000
_cell.angle_alpha   90.00
_cell.angle_beta   90.00
_cell.angle_gamma   90.00
#
_symmetry.space_group_name_H-M   'P 1'
#
loop_
_entity.id
_entity.type
_entity.pdbx_description
1 polymer ?
#
loop_
_entity_poly.entity_id
_entity_poly.type
_entity_poly.pdbx_seq_one_letter_code
_entity_poly.pdbx_strand_id
1 'polypeptide(L)'
;MFNIGNNNPEKLMVFIITLEKALSKALGREVVFEKIFEPLKAGDALATYASKDKLQEAVGFKPSTSIEEGLQRFADWYVKYYGVE
;
A
#
# COMPACT_ATOMS: atom_id res chain seq x y z
N MET A 1 10.12 20.97 4.04
CA MET A 1 9.78 19.54 4.19
C MET A 1 8.35 19.36 3.71
N PHE A 2 8.16 18.60 2.63
CA PHE A 2 6.83 18.29 2.09
C PHE A 2 6.57 16.81 2.34
N ASN A 3 5.41 16.49 2.92
CA ASN A 3 4.97 15.11 3.06
C ASN A 3 4.35 14.69 1.72
N ILE A 4 4.94 13.68 1.07
CA ILE A 4 4.43 13.13 -0.20
C ILE A 4 3.70 11.83 0.13
N GLY A 5 2.36 11.84 0.05
CA GLY A 5 1.54 10.67 0.31
C GLY A 5 0.09 10.83 -0.16
N ASN A 6 -0.57 9.72 -0.49
CA ASN A 6 -2.00 9.74 -0.81
C ASN A 6 -2.82 9.79 0.50
N ASN A 7 -3.76 10.74 0.59
CA ASN A 7 -4.40 11.19 1.84
C ASN A 7 -5.71 10.44 2.14
N ASN A 8 -5.78 9.18 1.74
CA ASN A 8 -6.83 8.26 2.18
C ASN A 8 -6.17 7.28 3.14
N PRO A 9 -6.38 7.41 4.46
CA PRO A 9 -5.89 6.42 5.40
C PRO A 9 -6.60 5.10 5.13
N GLU A 10 -5.94 4.21 4.39
CA GLU A 10 -6.40 2.84 4.24
C GLU A 10 -6.06 2.07 5.51
N LYS A 11 -7.02 1.31 6.03
CA LYS A 11 -6.77 0.43 7.17
C LYS A 11 -5.68 -0.57 6.78
N LEU A 12 -4.77 -0.89 7.71
CA LEU A 12 -3.71 -1.88 7.46
C LEU A 12 -4.27 -3.20 6.90
N MET A 13 -5.41 -3.65 7.42
CA MET A 13 -6.08 -4.84 6.90
C MET A 13 -6.57 -4.70 5.45
N VAL A 14 -7.01 -3.50 5.03
CA VAL A 14 -7.37 -3.25 3.62
C VAL A 14 -6.13 -3.36 2.74
N PHE A 15 -5.00 -2.75 3.15
CA PHE A 15 -3.73 -2.90 2.43
C PHE A 15 -3.33 -4.37 2.29
N ILE A 16 -3.35 -5.13 3.39
CA ILE A 16 -2.95 -6.55 3.41
C ILE A 16 -3.83 -7.37 2.46
N ILE A 17 -5.16 -7.23 2.56
CA ILE A 17 -6.11 -7.97 1.73
C ILE A 17 -5.96 -7.60 0.25
N THR A 18 -5.74 -6.32 -0.05
CA THR A 18 -5.53 -5.86 -1.43
C THR A 18 -4.22 -6.41 -2.00
N LEU A 19 -3.16 -6.50 -1.20
CA LEU A 19 -1.90 -7.10 -1.62
C LEU A 19 -2.02 -8.62 -1.87
N GLU A 20 -2.72 -9.35 -1.00
CA GLU A 20 -3.03 -10.79 -1.19
C GLU A 20 -3.74 -11.02 -2.54
N LYS A 21 -4.76 -10.22 -2.85
CA LYS A 21 -5.48 -10.29 -4.12
C LYS A 21 -4.58 -9.97 -5.31
N ALA A 22 -3.75 -8.94 -5.19
CA ALA A 22 -2.85 -8.50 -6.26
C ALA A 22 -1.81 -9.58 -6.60
N LEU A 23 -1.19 -10.18 -5.58
CA LEU A 23 -0.26 -11.30 -5.73
C LEU A 23 -0.95 -12.55 -6.26
N SER A 24 -2.16 -12.84 -5.77
CA SER A 24 -2.93 -13.99 -6.26
C SER A 24 -3.19 -13.89 -7.76
N LYS A 25 -3.57 -12.70 -8.21
CA LYS A 25 -3.76 -12.42 -9.64
C LYS A 25 -2.46 -12.50 -10.43
N ALA A 26 -1.36 -11.95 -9.91
CA ALA A 26 -0.07 -11.95 -10.58
C ALA A 26 0.53 -13.36 -10.74
N LEU A 27 0.31 -14.24 -9.75
CA LEU A 27 0.80 -15.64 -9.77
C LEU A 27 -0.19 -16.62 -10.40
N GLY A 28 -1.45 -16.23 -10.61
CA GLY A 28 -2.49 -17.13 -11.11
C GLY A 28 -2.90 -18.24 -10.12
N ARG A 29 -2.62 -18.05 -8.83
CA ARG A 29 -3.00 -18.97 -7.74
C ARG A 29 -3.38 -18.19 -6.49
N GLU A 30 -4.14 -18.80 -5.59
CA GLU A 30 -4.52 -18.14 -4.34
C GLU A 30 -3.29 -17.92 -3.44
N VAL A 31 -3.14 -16.68 -2.97
CA VAL A 31 -2.13 -16.26 -2.00
C VAL A 31 -2.85 -15.75 -0.76
N VAL A 32 -2.59 -16.40 0.37
CA VAL A 32 -3.08 -16.00 1.68
C VAL A 32 -1.90 -15.88 2.62
N PHE A 33 -1.78 -14.75 3.30
CA PHE A 33 -0.74 -14.52 4.28
C PHE A 33 -1.14 -15.13 5.62
N GLU A 34 -0.18 -15.79 6.26
CA GLU A 34 -0.23 -16.08 7.69
C GLU A 34 -0.09 -14.75 8.46
N LYS A 35 -1.13 -14.40 9.23
CA LYS A 35 -1.19 -13.13 9.96
C LYS A 35 -0.92 -13.39 11.43
N ILE A 36 0.24 -12.92 11.91
CA ILE A 36 0.59 -12.95 13.33
C ILE A 36 0.22 -11.59 13.92
N PHE A 37 -0.79 -11.57 14.79
CA PHE A 37 -1.26 -10.36 15.46
C PHE A 37 -0.44 -10.13 16.73
N GLU A 38 0.26 -9.00 16.79
CA GLU A 38 0.95 -8.55 17.99
C GLU A 38 0.18 -7.45 18.71
N PRO A 39 0.29 -7.36 20.05
CA PRO A 39 -0.21 -6.19 20.78
C PRO A 39 0.55 -4.94 20.35
N LEU A 40 -0.13 -3.80 20.38
CA LEU A 40 0.47 -2.49 20.12
C LEU A 40 1.65 -2.26 21.07
N LYS A 41 2.81 -1.96 20.50
CA LYS A 41 4.03 -1.64 21.24
C LYS A 41 4.10 -0.14 21.53
N ALA A 42 4.79 0.21 22.60
CA ALA A 42 5.10 1.60 22.90
C ALA A 42 5.94 2.19 21.74
N GLY A 43 5.37 3.13 20.98
CA GLY A 43 5.98 3.71 19.78
C GLY A 43 5.23 3.44 18.48
N ASP A 44 4.24 2.54 18.48
CA ASP A 44 3.42 2.30 17.29
C ASP A 44 2.56 3.53 16.99
N ALA A 45 2.68 4.04 15.77
CA ALA A 45 1.81 5.10 15.29
C ALA A 45 0.46 4.48 14.90
N LEU A 46 -0.57 4.77 15.70
CA LEU A 46 -1.94 4.28 15.50
C LEU A 46 -2.52 4.67 14.13
N ALA A 47 -2.06 5.79 13.57
CA ALA A 47 -2.25 6.22 12.20
C ALA A 47 -1.15 7.22 11.83
N THR A 48 -0.49 7.04 10.68
CA THR A 48 0.47 8.04 10.15
C THR A 48 -0.18 8.78 8.98
N TYR A 49 -0.06 10.11 8.99
CA TYR A 49 -0.65 10.99 7.99
C TYR A 49 0.44 11.79 7.27
N ALA A 50 0.30 11.89 5.94
CA ALA A 50 1.09 12.79 5.11
C ALA A 50 0.21 13.96 4.66
N SER A 51 0.48 15.17 5.20
CA SER A 51 -0.24 16.39 4.80
C SER A 51 0.05 16.79 3.35
N LYS A 52 -1.02 16.79 2.54
CA LYS A 52 -1.03 17.21 1.13
C LYS A 52 -1.06 18.71 0.94
N ASP A 53 -1.55 19.47 1.91
CA ASP A 53 -1.92 20.88 1.72
C ASP A 53 -0.74 21.69 1.17
N LYS A 54 0.45 21.49 1.74
CA LYS A 54 1.68 22.15 1.28
C LYS A 54 2.16 21.69 -0.09
N LEU A 55 1.96 20.41 -0.46
CA LEU A 55 2.40 19.88 -1.76
C LEU A 55 1.44 20.33 -2.88
N GLN A 56 0.13 20.29 -2.61
CA GLN A 56 -0.88 20.71 -3.58
C GLN A 56 -0.76 22.21 -3.87
N GLU A 57 -0.58 23.05 -2.85
CA GLU A 57 -0.33 24.50 -3.02
C GLU A 57 0.96 24.80 -3.78
N ALA A 58 2.01 23.96 -3.63
CA ALA A 58 3.31 24.23 -4.21
C ALA A 58 3.49 23.73 -5.66
N VAL A 59 2.87 22.61 -6.05
CA VAL A 59 3.16 21.95 -7.34
C VAL A 59 1.94 21.55 -8.17
N GLY A 60 0.71 21.76 -7.68
CA GLY A 60 -0.52 21.43 -8.42
C GLY A 60 -0.74 19.93 -8.69
N PHE A 61 0.10 19.06 -8.12
CA PHE A 61 0.07 17.62 -8.34
C PHE A 61 -0.77 16.91 -7.27
N LYS A 62 -1.73 16.10 -7.70
CA LYS A 62 -2.55 15.24 -6.84
C LYS A 62 -2.34 13.78 -7.24
N PRO A 63 -1.70 12.94 -6.41
CA PRO A 63 -1.64 11.51 -6.70
C PRO A 63 -3.06 10.94 -6.74
N SER A 64 -3.42 10.34 -7.88
CA SER A 64 -4.76 9.80 -8.17
C SER A 64 -4.80 8.27 -8.24
N THR A 65 -3.65 7.61 -8.19
CA THR A 65 -3.56 6.14 -8.19
C THR A 65 -4.21 5.57 -6.95
N SER A 66 -5.14 4.63 -7.13
CA SER A 66 -5.77 3.91 -6.02
C SER A 66 -4.80 2.90 -5.39
N ILE A 67 -5.09 2.44 -4.18
CA ILE A 67 -4.27 1.42 -3.52
C ILE A 67 -4.28 0.11 -4.32
N GLU A 68 -5.42 -0.27 -4.90
CA GLU A 68 -5.58 -1.46 -5.73
C GLU A 68 -4.72 -1.38 -6.99
N GLU A 69 -4.77 -0.25 -7.69
CA GLU A 69 -3.98 -0.03 -8.90
C GLU A 69 -2.47 -0.04 -8.61
N GLY A 70 -2.06 0.64 -7.52
CA GLY A 70 -0.66 0.69 -7.10
C GLY A 70 -0.12 -0.68 -6.70
N LEU A 71 -0.88 -1.44 -5.89
CA LEU A 71 -0.47 -2.76 -5.44
C LEU A 71 -0.50 -3.81 -6.56
N GLN A 72 -1.44 -3.71 -7.51
CA GLN A 72 -1.41 -4.59 -8.68
C GLN A 72 -0.15 -4.37 -9.52
N ARG A 73 0.18 -3.11 -9.84
CA ARG A 73 1.40 -2.77 -10.59
C ARG A 73 2.66 -3.25 -9.87
N PHE A 74 2.70 -3.10 -8.55
CA PHE A 74 3.79 -3.61 -7.73
C PHE A 74 3.89 -5.14 -7.80
N ALA A 75 2.77 -5.87 -7.60
CA ALA A 75 2.75 -7.32 -7.62
C ALA A 75 3.19 -7.89 -8.98
N ASP A 76 2.67 -7.33 -10.08
CA ASP A 76 3.05 -7.73 -11.44
C ASP A 76 4.55 -7.54 -11.70
N TRP A 77 5.09 -6.40 -11.26
CA TRP A 77 6.52 -6.12 -11.35
C TRP A 77 7.34 -7.09 -10.48
N TYR A 78 6.94 -7.32 -9.23
CA TYR A 78 7.67 -8.13 -8.27
C TYR A 78 7.77 -9.59 -8.74
N VAL A 79 6.63 -10.19 -9.12
CA VAL A 79 6.57 -11.58 -9.63
C VAL A 79 7.45 -11.72 -10.87
N LYS A 80 7.36 -10.77 -11.81
CA LYS A 80 8.18 -10.76 -13.02
C LYS A 80 9.67 -10.60 -12.73
N TYR A 81 10.03 -9.67 -11.84
CA TYR A 81 11.43 -9.32 -11.58
C TYR A 81 12.16 -10.45 -10.83
N TYR A 82 11.49 -11.08 -9.87
CA TYR A 82 12.08 -12.15 -9.06
C TYR A 82 11.80 -13.57 -9.59
N GLY A 83 10.97 -13.72 -10.63
CA GLY A 83 10.62 -15.03 -11.19
C GLY A 83 9.90 -15.92 -10.17
N VAL A 84 8.99 -15.34 -9.39
CA VAL A 84 8.25 -16.07 -8.36
C VAL A 84 7.18 -16.94 -9.02
N GLU A 85 7.10 -18.22 -8.62
CA GLU A 85 6.12 -19.21 -9.09
C GLU A 85 5.15 -19.62 -7.96
#